data_AF-A0A259S5K1-F1
#
_entry.id   AF-A0A259S5K1-F1
#
_cell.length_a   1.000
_cell.length_b   1.000
_cell.length_c   1.000
_cell.angle_alpha   90.00
_cell.angle_beta   90.00
_cell.angle_gamma   90.00
#
_symmetry.space_group_name_H-M   'P 1'
#
loop_
_entity.id
_entity.type
_entity.pdbx_description
1 polymer ?
#
loop_
_entity_poly.entity_id
_entity_poly.type
_entity_poly.pdbx_seq_one_letter_code
_entity_poly.pdbx_strand_id
1 'polypeptide(L)'
;MEAELMQMMARFKLKLLRVLSVKVDTYRFLADKEYAMSVLKTADQSEDEDLLVLSMQVSDYLGLLETPEIPEPANKPKSKPGKAPEEEKKDRYLFGARG
;
A
#
# COMPACT_ATOMS: atom_id res chain seq x y z
N MET A 1 2.21 -18.90 3.39
CA MET A 1 1.60 -17.60 3.74
C MET A 1 1.28 -17.54 5.24
N GLU A 2 0.59 -18.52 5.83
CA GLU A 2 0.20 -18.46 7.26
C GLU A 2 1.37 -18.41 8.26
N ALA A 3 2.46 -19.13 8.00
CA ALA A 3 3.67 -19.11 8.84
C ALA A 3 4.39 -17.75 8.84
N GLU A 4 4.32 -17.02 7.74
CA GLU A 4 4.97 -15.71 7.58
C GLU A 4 4.23 -14.64 8.40
N LEU A 5 2.90 -14.62 8.32
CA LEU A 5 2.06 -13.77 9.16
C LEU A 5 2.26 -14.05 10.65
N MET A 6 2.34 -15.33 11.04
CA MET A 6 2.63 -15.70 12.43
C MET A 6 3.98 -15.19 12.90
N GLN A 7 5.03 -15.31 12.08
CA GLN A 7 6.36 -14.78 12.41
C GLN A 7 6.36 -13.26 12.51
N MET A 8 5.71 -12.58 11.57
CA MET A 8 5.57 -11.12 11.59
C MET A 8 4.83 -10.65 12.85
N MET A 9 3.72 -11.31 13.20
CA MET A 9 2.95 -11.00 14.41
C MET A 9 3.73 -11.25 15.69
N ALA A 10 4.50 -12.34 15.76
CA ALA A 10 5.38 -12.61 16.88
C ALA A 10 6.44 -11.50 17.04
N ARG A 11 7.08 -11.08 15.94
CA ARG A 11 8.06 -9.99 15.94
C ARG A 11 7.43 -8.68 16.39
N PHE A 12 6.28 -8.31 15.82
CA PHE A 12 5.56 -7.11 16.19
C PHE A 12 5.18 -7.09 17.67
N LYS A 13 4.60 -8.18 18.19
CA LYS A 13 4.23 -8.31 19.61
C LYS A 13 5.44 -8.13 20.53
N LEU A 14 6.57 -8.77 20.21
CA LEU A 14 7.79 -8.68 21.03
C LEU A 14 8.40 -7.27 20.96
N LYS A 15 8.37 -6.63 19.79
CA LYS A 15 8.90 -5.28 19.61
C LYS A 15 8.05 -4.25 20.37
N LEU A 16 6.72 -4.35 20.30
CA LEU A 16 5.79 -3.54 21.11
C LEU A 16 6.06 -3.66 22.61
N LEU A 17 6.26 -4.89 23.09
CA LEU A 17 6.55 -5.11 24.50
C LEU A 17 7.90 -4.51 24.92
N ARG A 18 8.93 -4.61 24.07
CA ARG A 18 10.27 -4.10 24.39
C ARG A 18 10.36 -2.58 24.35
N VAL A 19 9.70 -1.95 23.37
CA VAL A 19 9.81 -0.51 23.14
C VAL A 19 8.81 0.27 23.98
N LEU A 20 7.55 -0.18 24.04
CA LEU A 20 6.45 0.56 24.67
C LEU A 20 5.92 -0.11 25.95
N SER A 21 6.45 -1.28 26.35
CA SER A 21 5.92 -2.08 27.47
C SER A 21 4.45 -2.48 27.31
N VAL A 22 3.93 -2.48 26.08
CA VAL A 22 2.54 -2.84 25.77
C VAL A 22 2.43 -4.33 25.52
N LYS A 23 1.54 -4.99 26.27
CA LYS A 23 1.20 -6.40 26.06
C LYS A 23 0.04 -6.50 25.08
N VAL A 24 0.24 -7.25 23.99
CA VAL A 24 -0.79 -7.49 22.97
C VAL A 24 -1.32 -8.91 23.07
N ASP A 25 -2.65 -9.03 23.08
CA ASP A 25 -3.33 -10.29 22.85
C ASP A 25 -3.45 -10.52 21.33
N THR A 26 -2.74 -11.52 20.83
CA THR A 26 -2.70 -11.84 19.39
C THR A 26 -4.02 -12.38 18.87
N TYR A 27 -4.78 -13.13 19.67
CA TYR A 27 -6.06 -13.65 19.21
C TYR A 27 -7.09 -12.53 19.11
N ARG A 28 -7.12 -11.65 20.10
CA ARG A 28 -7.97 -10.46 20.05
C ARG A 28 -7.55 -9.51 18.93
N PHE A 29 -6.25 -9.33 18.70
CA PHE A 29 -5.73 -8.49 17.62
C PHE A 29 -6.16 -8.98 16.22
N LEU A 30 -6.30 -10.28 16.02
CA LEU A 30 -6.77 -10.83 14.74
C LEU A 30 -8.30 -10.84 14.61
N ALA A 31 -9.03 -10.94 15.72
CA ALA A 31 -10.49 -11.06 15.71
C ALA A 31 -11.25 -9.73 15.82
N ASP A 32 -10.66 -8.73 16.48
CA ASP A 32 -11.28 -7.45 16.82
C ASP A 32 -10.56 -6.30 16.11
N LYS A 33 -11.20 -5.75 15.07
CA LYS A 33 -10.67 -4.66 14.26
C LYS A 33 -10.42 -3.40 15.08
N GLU A 34 -11.29 -3.07 16.03
CA GLU A 34 -11.13 -1.86 16.85
C GLU A 34 -9.93 -2.00 17.78
N TYR A 35 -9.77 -3.17 18.39
CA TYR A 35 -8.60 -3.48 19.20
C TYR A 35 -7.31 -3.43 18.37
N ALA A 36 -7.30 -4.02 17.17
CA ALA A 36 -6.15 -3.97 16.27
C ALA A 36 -5.75 -2.53 15.93
N MET A 37 -6.73 -1.68 15.55
CA MET A 37 -6.51 -0.28 15.24
C MET A 37 -5.96 0.51 16.43
N SER A 38 -6.45 0.24 17.65
CA SER A 38 -5.94 0.90 18.87
C SER A 38 -4.47 0.57 19.15
N VAL A 39 -4.07 -0.68 18.93
CA VAL A 39 -2.71 -1.16 19.12
C VAL A 39 -1.79 -0.61 18.03
N LEU A 40 -2.24 -0.60 16.77
CA LEU A 40 -1.51 -0.02 15.65
C LEU A 40 -1.29 1.49 15.84
N LYS A 41 -2.31 2.23 16.29
CA LYS A 41 -2.17 3.65 16.63
C LYS A 41 -1.16 3.90 17.75
N THR A 42 -1.05 2.98 18.70
CA THR A 42 -0.05 3.06 19.77
C THR A 42 1.36 2.80 19.22
N ALA A 43 1.50 1.85 18.29
CA ALA A 43 2.77 1.59 17.61
C ALA A 43 3.24 2.78 16.76
N ASP A 44 2.31 3.47 16.10
CA ASP A 44 2.55 4.64 15.25
C ASP A 44 3.08 5.86 16.01
N GLN A 45 2.85 5.92 17.33
CA GLN A 45 3.41 6.95 18.21
C GLN A 45 4.85 6.67 18.65
N SER A 46 5.42 5.53 18.25
CA SER A 46 6.79 5.16 18.60
C SER A 46 7.82 5.85 17.69
N GLU A 47 8.98 6.18 18.25
CA GLU A 47 10.14 6.67 17.51
C GLU A 47 11.04 5.54 16.98
N ASP A 48 10.69 4.27 17.23
CA ASP A 48 11.45 3.11 16.75
C ASP A 48 11.05 2.76 15.31
N GLU A 49 11.98 2.96 14.37
CA GLU A 49 11.77 2.73 12.93
C GLU A 49 11.30 1.30 12.62
N ASP A 50 11.93 0.28 13.21
CA ASP A 50 11.55 -1.11 12.96
C ASP A 50 10.10 -1.38 13.39
N LEU A 51 9.67 -0.80 14.51
CA LEU A 51 8.32 -0.96 15.03
C LEU A 51 7.29 -0.30 14.11
N LEU A 52 7.60 0.89 13.58
CA LEU A 52 6.77 1.57 12.59
C LEU A 52 6.63 0.70 11.33
N VAL A 53 7.74 0.23 10.76
CA VAL A 53 7.73 -0.64 9.58
C VAL A 53 6.93 -1.92 9.82
N LEU A 54 7.10 -2.58 10.97
CA LEU A 54 6.33 -3.76 11.33
C LEU A 54 4.82 -3.45 11.44
N SER A 55 4.45 -2.29 12.00
CA SER A 55 3.04 -1.89 12.11
C SER A 55 2.40 -1.69 10.73
N MET A 56 3.15 -1.13 9.77
CA MET A 56 2.70 -0.97 8.38
C MET A 56 2.55 -2.32 7.68
N GLN A 57 3.50 -3.24 7.85
CA GLN A 57 3.42 -4.58 7.27
C GLN A 57 2.24 -5.38 7.81
N VAL A 58 2.01 -5.32 9.13
CA VAL A 58 0.89 -6.01 9.77
C VAL A 58 -0.45 -5.42 9.33
N SER A 59 -0.55 -4.09 9.21
CA SER A 59 -1.78 -3.43 8.76
C SER A 59 -2.11 -3.71 7.30
N ASP A 60 -1.10 -3.79 6.43
CA ASP A 60 -1.25 -4.20 5.03
C ASP A 60 -1.79 -5.65 4.94
N TYR A 61 -1.18 -6.57 5.69
CA TYR A 61 -1.59 -7.98 5.71
C TYR A 61 -3.02 -8.19 6.22
N LEU A 62 -3.47 -7.35 7.16
CA LEU A 62 -4.82 -7.38 7.70
C LEU A 62 -5.84 -6.63 6.83
N GLY A 63 -5.40 -5.99 5.74
CA GLY A 63 -6.25 -5.15 4.90
C GLY A 63 -6.83 -3.95 5.64
N LEU A 64 -6.11 -3.45 6.65
CA LEU A 64 -6.52 -2.29 7.47
C LEU A 64 -6.04 -0.97 6.87
N LEU A 65 -5.04 -1.02 5.98
CA LEU A 65 -4.68 0.12 5.15
C LEU A 65 -5.75 0.31 4.09
N GLU A 66 -6.71 1.19 4.36
CA GLU A 66 -7.49 1.79 3.29
C GLU A 66 -6.50 2.54 2.41
N THR A 67 -6.12 1.94 1.29
CA THR A 67 -5.39 2.64 0.26
C THR A 67 -6.30 3.80 -0.12
N PRO A 68 -5.88 5.07 0.05
CA PRO A 68 -6.68 6.15 -0.48
C PRO A 68 -6.81 5.84 -1.97
N GLU A 69 -8.05 5.60 -2.43
CA GLU A 69 -8.35 5.52 -3.85
C GLU A 69 -7.90 6.87 -4.41
N ILE A 70 -6.68 6.93 -4.93
CA ILE A 70 -6.22 8.06 -5.70
C ILE A 70 -7.23 8.10 -6.85
N PRO A 71 -8.10 9.12 -6.93
CA PRO A 71 -9.09 9.17 -7.97
C PRO A 71 -8.33 9.05 -9.29
N GLU A 72 -8.61 8.01 -10.07
CA GLU A 72 -8.05 7.85 -11.41
C GLU A 72 -8.16 9.22 -12.09
N PRO A 73 -7.07 9.80 -12.62
CA PRO A 73 -7.18 11.06 -13.33
C PRO A 73 -8.21 10.86 -14.44
N ALA A 74 -9.32 11.60 -14.33
CA ALA A 74 -10.44 11.58 -15.25
C ALA A 74 -9.99 12.16 -16.60
N ASN A 75 -9.21 11.41 -17.35
CA ASN A 75 -8.85 11.75 -18.72
C ASN A 75 -8.68 10.50 -19.57
N LYS A 76 -9.71 9.66 -19.56
CA LYS A 76 -10.02 8.82 -20.73
C LYS A 76 -11.01 9.60 -21.60
N PRO A 77 -10.61 10.17 -22.75
CA PRO A 77 -11.58 10.57 -23.74
C PRO A 77 -12.35 9.32 -24.17
N LYS A 78 -13.66 9.31 -23.91
CA LYS A 78 -14.60 8.34 -24.49
C LYS A 78 -14.62 8.53 -26.01
N SER A 79 -13.75 7.84 -26.73
CA SER A 79 -13.94 7.64 -28.17
C SER A 79 -15.04 6.60 -28.36
N LYS A 80 -16.20 7.06 -28.86
CA LYS A 80 -17.28 6.21 -29.36
C LYS A 80 -16.74 5.28 -30.46
N PRO A 81 -17.21 4.02 -30.58
CA PRO A 81 -16.90 3.20 -31.73
C PRO A 81 -17.74 3.68 -32.92
N GLY A 82 -17.11 4.44 -33.81
CA GLY A 82 -17.78 4.98 -34.99
C GLY A 82 -16.80 5.17 -36.13
N LYS A 83 -16.70 4.14 -36.98
CA LYS A 83 -16.37 4.19 -38.43
C LYS A 83 -15.09 4.96 -38.84
N ALA A 84 -14.10 4.21 -39.31
CA ALA A 84 -13.04 4.72 -40.22
C ALA A 84 -13.69 5.36 -41.47
N PRO A 85 -13.03 6.33 -42.14
CA PRO A 85 -11.92 6.01 -43.04
C PRO A 85 -10.77 7.05 -43.12
N GLU A 86 -9.70 6.63 -43.81
CA GLU A 86 -8.66 7.42 -44.53
C GLU A 86 -7.73 8.30 -43.69
N GLU A 87 -6.45 7.93 -43.58
CA GLU A 87 -5.31 8.28 -44.47
C GLU A 87 -4.84 9.75 -44.33
N GLU A 88 -3.52 9.94 -44.51
CA GLU A 88 -2.72 11.16 -44.35
C GLU A 88 -2.19 11.45 -42.93
N LYS A 89 -0.89 11.62 -42.66
CA LYS A 89 0.35 11.62 -43.45
C LYS A 89 1.46 11.18 -42.48
N LYS A 90 2.25 10.18 -42.88
CA LYS A 90 3.50 9.83 -42.21
C LYS A 90 4.44 11.04 -42.24
N ASP A 91 4.91 11.43 -41.07
CA ASP A 91 5.96 12.44 -40.88
C ASP A 91 7.13 12.20 -41.83
N ARG A 92 7.35 13.19 -42.70
CA ARG A 92 8.56 13.30 -43.52
C ARG A 92 9.72 13.64 -42.60
N TYR A 93 10.38 12.60 -42.08
CA TYR A 93 11.73 12.72 -41.55
C TYR A 93 12.71 12.97 -42.71
N LEU A 94 13.09 14.23 -42.94
CA LEU A 94 14.30 14.56 -43.69
C LEU A 94 15.39 14.99 -42.72
N PHE A 95 16.18 14.01 -42.30
CA PHE A 95 17.53 14.21 -41.80
C PHE A 95 18.41 14.66 -42.97
N GLY A 96 19.17 15.75 -42.81
CA GLY A 96 20.32 16.03 -43.67
C GLY A 96 20.51 17.50 -44.03
N ALA A 97 21.24 18.23 -43.20
CA ALA A 97 22.13 19.28 -43.67
C ALA A 97 23.54 18.98 -43.14
N ARG A 98 24.23 18.09 -43.89
CA ARG A 98 25.69 18.13 -43.99
C ARG A 98 25.98 19.11 -45.12
N GLY A 99 26.72 20.16 -44.82
CA GLY A 99 27.12 21.21 -45.75
C GLY A 99 27.52 22.46 -44.99
#